data_AF-A0A9P0GNU1-F1
#
_entry.id   AF-A0A9P0GNU1-F1
#
_cell.length_a   1.000
_cell.length_b   1.000
_cell.length_c   1.000
_cell.angle_alpha   90.00
_cell.angle_beta   90.00
_cell.angle_gamma   90.00
#
_symmetry.space_group_name_H-M   'P 1'
#
loop_
_entity.id
_entity.type
_entity.pdbx_description
1 polymer ?
#
loop_
_entity_poly.entity_id
_entity_poly.type
_entity_poly.pdbx_seq_one_letter_code
_entity_poly.pdbx_strand_id
1 'polypeptide(L)'
;MNSSDTDNDCEDFVLNGQGKKSKRFGKAIDVAKKMNIQSHETGNDFQNRRPRKEEEFAKFHESSFSYRVRIITDGNVAEVPVCCKAFLSLHGITKKKVEVLQKSLKMTRKAPTAMRGKHFNRPQKLKPDAKQQEENRSKIEKLQLRKKKAAVFHERENAAKLSSRANSDYEAISMSNMHGFCEKSTSAKHHNK
;
A
#
# COMPACT_ATOMS: atom_id res chain seq x y z
N MET A 1 11.64 -21.22 -38.70
CA MET A 1 11.51 -20.05 -37.82
C MET A 1 12.52 -20.24 -36.71
N ASN A 2 13.64 -19.54 -36.80
CA ASN A 2 14.76 -19.67 -35.87
C ASN A 2 14.55 -18.67 -34.72
N SER A 3 14.37 -19.18 -33.50
CA SER A 3 14.45 -18.38 -32.27
C SER A 3 15.76 -18.74 -31.58
N SER A 4 16.67 -17.77 -31.57
CA SER A 4 17.96 -17.83 -30.88
C SER A 4 17.75 -17.55 -29.39
N ASP A 5 17.99 -18.55 -28.55
CA ASP A 5 18.25 -18.39 -27.14
C ASP A 5 19.66 -17.83 -26.96
N THR A 6 19.77 -16.65 -26.35
CA THR A 6 21.04 -16.11 -25.87
C THR A 6 21.01 -16.12 -24.36
N ASP A 7 21.64 -17.14 -23.78
CA ASP A 7 22.08 -17.16 -22.39
C ASP A 7 23.18 -16.09 -22.24
N ASN A 8 22.98 -15.11 -21.37
CA ASN A 8 24.00 -14.15 -20.99
C ASN A 8 24.58 -14.56 -19.65
N ASP A 9 25.83 -14.97 -19.72
CA ASP A 9 26.68 -15.44 -18.64
C ASP A 9 26.77 -14.43 -17.49
N CYS A 10 26.36 -14.87 -16.30
CA CYS A 10 26.68 -14.20 -15.05
C CYS A 10 28.11 -14.58 -14.64
N GLU A 11 29.09 -13.83 -15.17
CA GLU A 11 30.49 -13.94 -14.79
C GLU A 11 30.69 -13.68 -13.29
N ASP A 12 31.23 -14.69 -12.63
CA ASP A 12 31.46 -14.81 -11.19
C ASP A 12 32.76 -14.07 -10.84
N PHE A 13 32.65 -12.90 -10.20
CA PHE A 13 33.81 -12.08 -9.84
C PHE A 13 34.52 -12.69 -8.62
N VAL A 14 35.42 -13.64 -8.86
CA VAL A 14 36.31 -14.22 -7.85
C VAL A 14 37.18 -13.11 -7.23
N LEU A 15 36.90 -12.79 -5.96
CA LEU A 15 37.70 -11.88 -5.15
C LEU A 15 39.04 -12.53 -4.81
N ASN A 16 40.07 -12.26 -5.61
CA ASN A 16 41.46 -12.56 -5.27
C ASN A 16 41.96 -11.64 -4.14
N GLY A 17 41.67 -12.03 -2.90
CA GLY A 17 42.17 -11.41 -1.68
C GLY A 17 43.64 -11.74 -1.44
N GLN A 18 44.56 -11.02 -2.09
CA GLN A 18 45.95 -10.91 -1.64
C GLN A 18 46.15 -9.58 -0.92
N GLY A 19 46.08 -9.62 0.41
CA GLY A 19 46.41 -8.48 1.28
C GLY A 19 47.89 -8.09 1.10
N LYS A 20 48.14 -7.03 0.34
CA LYS A 20 49.48 -6.45 0.16
C LYS A 20 49.90 -5.75 1.46
N LYS A 21 50.75 -6.41 2.24
CA LYS A 21 51.44 -5.81 3.40
C LYS A 21 52.23 -4.58 2.92
N SER A 22 51.96 -3.40 3.48
CA SER A 22 52.70 -2.18 3.16
C SER A 22 54.15 -2.30 3.59
N LYS A 23 55.10 -1.92 2.73
CA LYS A 23 56.53 -1.86 3.10
C LYS A 23 56.74 -0.82 4.20
N ARG A 24 57.60 -1.13 5.19
CA ARG A 24 57.94 -0.27 6.36
C ARG A 24 58.58 1.08 6.00
N PHE A 25 59.11 1.21 4.79
CA PHE A 25 59.66 2.46 4.27
C PHE A 25 58.72 3.03 3.21
N GLY A 26 58.52 4.35 3.25
CA GLY A 26 57.67 5.07 2.30
C GLY A 26 58.04 4.70 0.86
N LYS A 27 57.07 4.81 -0.07
CA LYS A 27 57.35 4.61 -1.49
C LYS A 27 58.50 5.54 -1.87
N ALA A 28 59.47 5.09 -2.65
CA ALA A 28 60.60 5.93 -3.09
C ALA A 28 60.12 7.27 -3.73
N ILE A 29 58.92 7.25 -4.32
CA ILE A 29 58.18 8.43 -4.80
C ILE A 29 57.96 9.49 -3.70
N ASP A 30 57.67 9.09 -2.47
CA ASP A 30 57.46 10.01 -1.35
C ASP A 30 58.80 10.59 -0.83
N VAL A 31 59.88 9.82 -0.93
CA VAL A 31 61.25 10.30 -0.60
C VAL A 31 61.71 11.34 -1.62
N ALA A 32 61.51 11.08 -2.92
CA ALA A 32 61.83 12.03 -3.98
C ALA A 32 61.01 13.33 -3.87
N LYS A 33 59.72 13.23 -3.50
CA LYS A 33 58.89 14.43 -3.22
C LYS A 33 59.41 15.24 -2.04
N LYS A 34 60.01 14.59 -1.03
CA LYS A 34 60.56 15.27 0.15
C LYS A 34 61.90 15.98 -0.16
N MET A 35 62.72 15.38 -1.04
CA MET A 35 63.95 16.01 -1.56
C MET A 35 63.67 17.25 -2.42
N ASN A 36 62.52 17.28 -3.12
CA ASN A 36 62.16 18.37 -4.04
C ASN A 36 61.37 19.52 -3.39
N ILE A 37 61.27 19.57 -2.06
CA ILE A 37 60.61 20.66 -1.30
C ILE A 37 61.61 21.73 -0.84
N GLN A 38 62.92 21.49 -0.97
CA GLN A 38 63.97 22.42 -0.50
C GLN A 38 64.33 23.53 -1.49
N SER A 39 63.81 23.52 -2.72
CA SER A 39 64.03 24.56 -3.73
C SER A 39 62.78 25.41 -3.91
N HIS A 40 62.49 26.28 -2.93
CA HIS A 40 61.53 27.37 -3.11
C HIS A 40 62.29 28.64 -3.51
N GLU A 41 62.62 28.73 -4.79
CA GLU A 41 62.69 30.03 -5.46
C GLU A 41 61.24 30.50 -5.67
N THR A 42 61.00 31.78 -5.36
CA THR A 42 59.72 32.48 -5.46
C THR A 42 59.28 32.63 -6.92
N GLY A 43 58.73 31.56 -7.50
CA GLY A 43 58.01 31.59 -8.78
C GLY A 43 56.53 31.88 -8.55
N ASN A 44 56.01 32.93 -9.20
CA ASN A 44 54.68 33.49 -9.03
C ASN A 44 53.54 32.64 -9.64
N ASP A 45 53.72 31.33 -9.78
CA ASP A 45 52.83 30.45 -10.53
C ASP A 45 52.03 29.54 -9.59
N PHE A 46 51.01 30.11 -8.96
CA PHE A 46 49.92 29.32 -8.36
C PHE A 46 49.10 28.66 -9.48
N GLN A 47 49.65 27.63 -10.12
CA GLN A 47 48.88 26.79 -11.02
C GLN A 47 47.81 26.07 -10.20
N ASN A 48 46.54 26.34 -10.51
CA ASN A 48 45.43 25.58 -9.97
C ASN A 48 45.69 24.09 -10.23
N ARG A 49 45.76 23.28 -9.16
CA ARG A 49 46.05 21.83 -9.22
C ARG A 49 45.07 21.04 -10.12
N ARG A 50 43.99 21.66 -10.58
CA ARG A 50 43.02 21.11 -11.53
C ARG A 50 42.72 22.16 -12.60
N PRO A 51 43.14 21.97 -13.86
CA PRO A 51 42.75 22.86 -14.95
C PRO A 51 41.23 22.85 -15.11
N ARG A 52 40.62 24.04 -15.33
CA ARG A 52 39.22 24.13 -15.74
C ARG A 52 39.11 23.47 -17.12
N LYS A 53 38.16 22.54 -17.26
CA LYS A 53 37.84 21.98 -18.57
C LYS A 53 37.09 23.04 -19.38
N GLU A 54 37.30 23.00 -20.68
CA GLU A 54 36.54 23.77 -21.66
C GLU A 54 35.05 23.46 -21.55
N GLU A 55 34.20 24.43 -21.88
CA GLU A 55 32.76 24.39 -21.59
C GLU A 55 32.06 23.17 -22.19
N GLU A 56 32.51 22.70 -23.35
CA GLU A 56 31.99 21.51 -24.04
C GLU A 56 32.20 20.20 -23.23
N PHE A 57 33.25 20.14 -22.40
CA PHE A 57 33.56 18.97 -21.57
C PHE A 57 33.20 19.18 -20.09
N ALA A 58 32.66 20.34 -19.74
CA ALA A 58 32.30 20.67 -18.37
C ALA A 58 31.00 19.98 -17.97
N LYS A 59 31.05 19.17 -16.90
CA LYS A 59 29.84 18.60 -16.29
C LYS A 59 29.20 19.65 -15.39
N PHE A 60 28.23 20.37 -15.93
CA PHE A 60 27.43 21.33 -15.15
C PHE A 60 26.57 20.62 -14.10
N HIS A 61 26.39 21.28 -12.96
CA HIS A 61 25.44 20.83 -11.96
C HIS A 61 24.05 21.37 -12.27
N GLU A 62 23.07 20.48 -12.37
CA GLU A 62 21.66 20.85 -12.59
C GLU A 62 21.06 21.69 -11.44
N SER A 63 21.63 21.58 -10.24
CA SER A 63 21.11 22.24 -9.03
C SER A 63 22.21 22.47 -8.00
N SER A 64 22.18 23.62 -7.33
CA SER A 64 22.98 23.90 -6.14
C SER A 64 22.15 23.75 -4.87
N PHE A 65 22.78 23.28 -3.79
CA PHE A 65 22.14 23.10 -2.48
C PHE A 65 22.94 23.85 -1.41
N SER A 66 22.25 24.68 -0.62
CA SER A 66 22.77 25.31 0.58
C SER A 66 22.19 24.63 1.82
N TYR A 67 23.02 24.49 2.87
CA TYR A 67 22.60 23.88 4.14
C TYR A 67 22.59 24.94 5.22
N ARG A 68 21.54 24.93 6.04
CA ARG A 68 21.37 25.83 7.18
C ARG A 68 20.94 25.03 8.40
N VAL A 69 21.42 25.44 9.55
CA VAL A 69 21.03 24.88 10.85
C VAL A 69 20.36 25.99 11.66
N ARG A 70 19.26 25.64 12.33
CA ARG A 70 18.57 26.55 13.24
C ARG A 70 19.16 26.40 14.63
N ILE A 71 19.56 27.52 15.22
CA ILE A 71 20.09 27.62 16.57
C ILE A 71 19.18 28.55 17.35
N ILE A 72 18.88 28.20 18.59
CA ILE A 72 18.11 29.05 19.50
C ILE A 72 19.11 29.69 20.46
N THR A 73 19.23 31.01 20.41
CA THR A 73 20.10 31.80 21.30
C THR A 73 19.26 32.89 21.93
N ASP A 74 19.20 32.94 23.26
CA ASP A 74 18.50 33.97 24.04
C ASP A 74 17.06 34.25 23.56
N GLY A 75 16.33 33.17 23.24
CA GLY A 75 14.94 33.23 22.77
C GLY A 75 14.77 33.55 21.28
N ASN A 76 15.86 33.82 20.55
CA ASN A 76 15.84 34.10 19.11
C ASN A 76 16.26 32.88 18.29
N VAL A 77 15.56 32.64 17.19
CA VAL A 77 15.90 31.57 16.24
C VAL A 77 16.77 32.14 15.12
N ALA A 78 18.04 31.77 15.09
CA ALA A 78 18.99 32.15 14.05
C ALA A 78 19.25 31.00 13.06
N GLU A 79 19.38 31.31 11.78
CA GLU A 79 19.74 30.35 10.73
C GLU A 79 21.21 30.53 10.30
N VAL A 80 22.05 29.56 10.66
CA VAL A 80 23.48 29.59 10.36
C VAL A 80 23.78 28.71 9.13
N PRO A 81 24.45 29.24 8.09
CA PRO A 81 24.87 28.44 6.94
C PRO A 81 25.99 27.49 7.34
N VAL A 82 25.91 26.23 6.89
CA VAL A 82 26.90 25.20 7.18
C VAL A 82 27.30 24.45 5.92
N CYS A 83 28.48 23.83 5.95
CA CYS A 83 28.87 22.91 4.89
C CYS A 83 28.13 21.57 5.03
N CYS A 84 28.05 20.80 3.93
CA CYS A 84 27.39 19.49 3.94
C CYS A 84 27.98 18.53 5.00
N LYS A 85 29.31 18.54 5.19
CA LYS A 85 29.97 17.70 6.20
C LYS A 85 29.54 18.06 7.63
N ALA A 86 29.48 19.35 7.94
CA ALA A 86 29.01 19.83 9.24
C ALA A 86 27.54 19.46 9.46
N PHE A 87 26.69 19.63 8.44
CA PHE A 87 25.28 19.25 8.52
C PHE A 87 25.08 17.76 8.84
N LEU A 88 25.85 16.88 8.18
CA LEU A 88 25.83 15.44 8.43
C LEU A 88 26.25 15.11 9.87
N SER A 89 27.31 15.76 10.36
CA SER A 89 27.83 15.57 11.72
C SER A 89 26.84 16.04 12.79
N LEU A 90 26.26 17.22 12.62
CA LEU A 90 25.36 17.83 13.61
C LEU A 90 24.05 17.05 13.75
N HIS A 91 23.48 16.57 12.64
CA HIS A 91 22.22 15.84 12.67
C HIS A 91 22.39 14.31 12.80
N GLY A 92 23.62 13.79 12.78
CA GLY A 92 23.87 12.34 12.77
C GLY A 92 23.28 11.63 11.55
N ILE A 93 23.22 12.32 10.41
CA ILE A 93 22.60 11.80 9.18
C ILE A 93 23.70 11.26 8.25
N THR A 94 23.40 10.18 7.54
CA THR A 94 24.32 9.62 6.54
C THR A 94 24.25 10.37 5.22
N LYS A 95 25.35 10.39 4.46
CA LYS A 95 25.40 11.04 3.13
C LYS A 95 24.29 10.55 2.20
N LYS A 96 24.00 9.24 2.20
CA LYS A 96 22.93 8.64 1.40
C LYS A 96 21.55 9.27 1.67
N LYS A 97 21.24 9.60 2.93
CA LYS A 97 19.99 10.28 3.28
C LYS A 97 19.95 11.70 2.71
N VAL A 98 21.05 12.44 2.75
CA VAL A 98 21.13 13.78 2.12
C VAL A 98 20.97 13.69 0.60
N GLU A 99 21.57 12.69 -0.05
CA GLU A 99 21.39 12.45 -1.49
C GLU A 99 19.92 12.13 -1.83
N VAL A 100 19.22 11.35 -1.00
CA VAL A 100 17.78 11.09 -1.16
C VAL A 100 16.96 12.37 -1.01
N LEU A 101 17.28 13.21 -0.02
CA LEU A 101 16.64 14.51 0.16
C LEU A 101 16.83 15.40 -1.08
N GLN A 102 18.06 15.53 -1.57
CA GLN A 102 18.36 16.28 -2.78
C GLN A 102 17.57 15.77 -3.99
N LYS A 103 17.53 14.45 -4.20
CA LYS A 103 16.76 13.83 -5.30
C LYS A 103 15.26 14.16 -5.20
N SER A 104 14.70 14.03 -4.00
CA SER A 104 13.27 14.34 -3.76
C SER A 104 12.95 15.82 -4.01
N LEU A 105 13.86 16.72 -3.62
CA LEU A 105 13.73 18.16 -3.85
C LEU A 105 13.86 18.52 -5.33
N LYS A 106 14.75 17.85 -6.09
CA LYS A 106 14.82 18.02 -7.55
C LYS A 106 13.50 17.65 -8.22
N MET A 107 12.90 16.53 -7.83
CA MET A 107 11.70 16.00 -8.48
C MET A 107 10.41 16.74 -8.06
N THR A 108 10.24 16.95 -6.76
CA THR A 108 8.93 17.38 -6.19
C THR A 108 8.96 18.83 -5.70
N ARG A 109 10.15 19.42 -5.55
CA ARG A 109 10.41 20.72 -4.88
C ARG A 109 9.86 20.84 -3.45
N LYS A 110 9.49 19.71 -2.86
CA LYS A 110 8.93 19.62 -1.49
C LYS A 110 9.77 18.64 -0.68
N ALA A 111 9.86 18.90 0.61
CA ALA A 111 10.50 17.97 1.53
C ALA A 111 9.75 16.62 1.50
N PRO A 112 10.46 15.49 1.44
CA PRO A 112 9.83 14.19 1.34
C PRO A 112 9.08 13.87 2.62
N THR A 113 7.85 13.38 2.47
CA THR A 113 7.01 12.97 3.60
C THR A 113 7.53 11.66 4.19
N ALA A 114 7.37 11.46 5.50
CA ALA A 114 7.79 10.23 6.15
C ALA A 114 7.00 9.02 5.60
N MET A 115 7.72 8.07 4.97
CA MET A 115 7.16 6.81 4.46
C MET A 115 7.33 5.65 5.43
N ARG A 116 7.63 5.92 6.71
CA ARG A 116 7.71 4.87 7.74
C ARG A 116 6.34 4.17 7.85
N GLY A 117 6.36 2.84 7.96
CA GLY A 117 5.15 2.02 8.05
C GLY A 117 4.37 1.83 6.74
N LYS A 118 4.57 2.71 5.74
CA LYS A 118 3.96 2.61 4.42
C LYS A 118 4.78 1.67 3.54
N HIS A 119 4.57 0.38 3.74
CA HIS A 119 5.14 -0.67 2.90
C HIS A 119 4.04 -1.20 1.98
N PHE A 120 4.23 -1.06 0.67
CA PHE A 120 3.30 -1.63 -0.31
C PHE A 120 3.47 -3.14 -0.50
N ASN A 121 4.42 -3.76 0.21
CA ASN A 121 4.74 -5.19 0.07
C ASN A 121 3.78 -6.12 0.82
N ARG A 122 2.80 -5.60 1.57
CA ARG A 122 1.80 -6.43 2.26
C ARG A 122 0.38 -5.87 2.13
N PRO A 123 -0.16 -5.73 0.91
CA PRO A 123 -1.59 -5.52 0.77
C PRO A 123 -2.28 -6.76 1.35
N GLN A 124 -3.38 -6.57 2.10
CA GLN A 124 -4.30 -7.66 2.46
C GLN A 124 -4.99 -8.16 1.18
N LYS A 125 -4.22 -8.70 0.24
CA LYS A 125 -4.68 -9.15 -1.05
C LYS A 125 -5.12 -10.59 -0.88
N LEU A 126 -6.40 -10.76 -0.55
CA LEU A 126 -7.08 -12.03 -0.83
C LEU A 126 -6.81 -12.37 -2.30
N LYS A 127 -6.45 -13.63 -2.58
CA LYS A 127 -6.29 -14.13 -3.96
C LYS A 127 -7.55 -13.77 -4.75
N PRO A 128 -7.45 -13.42 -6.05
CA PRO A 128 -8.62 -13.06 -6.86
C PRO A 128 -9.73 -14.12 -6.77
N ASP A 129 -9.34 -15.40 -6.71
CA ASP A 129 -10.25 -16.54 -6.58
C ASP A 129 -11.03 -16.52 -5.25
N ALA A 130 -10.39 -16.12 -4.15
CA ALA A 130 -11.03 -16.06 -2.84
C ALA A 130 -12.10 -14.95 -2.78
N LYS A 131 -11.85 -13.82 -3.45
CA LYS A 131 -12.86 -12.75 -3.57
C LYS A 131 -14.07 -13.21 -4.37
N GLN A 132 -13.83 -13.90 -5.49
CA GLN A 132 -14.91 -14.42 -6.34
C GLN A 132 -15.76 -15.47 -5.60
N GLN A 133 -15.12 -16.33 -4.80
CA GLN A 133 -15.82 -17.32 -3.97
C GLN A 133 -16.68 -16.67 -2.89
N GLU A 134 -16.20 -15.63 -2.23
CA GLU A 134 -16.95 -14.90 -1.19
C GLU A 134 -18.16 -14.19 -1.78
N GLU A 135 -18.01 -13.54 -2.94
CA GLU A 135 -19.13 -12.95 -3.67
C GLU A 135 -20.17 -14.00 -4.07
N ASN A 136 -19.73 -15.15 -4.59
CA ASN A 136 -20.63 -16.24 -4.98
C ASN A 136 -21.38 -16.80 -3.77
N ARG A 137 -20.72 -16.99 -2.62
CA ARG A 137 -21.36 -17.40 -1.37
C ARG A 137 -22.43 -16.39 -0.94
N SER A 138 -22.12 -15.09 -0.97
CA SER A 138 -23.08 -14.04 -0.61
C SER A 138 -24.33 -14.03 -1.51
N LYS A 139 -24.16 -14.32 -2.81
CA LYS A 139 -25.28 -14.41 -3.77
C LYS A 139 -26.15 -15.62 -3.49
N ILE A 140 -25.55 -16.78 -3.20
CA ILE A 140 -26.26 -18.01 -2.85
C ILE A 140 -27.08 -17.81 -1.57
N GLU A 141 -26.49 -17.22 -0.54
CA GLU A 141 -27.15 -16.96 0.74
C GLU A 141 -28.37 -16.04 0.57
N LYS A 142 -28.23 -14.95 -0.20
CA LYS A 142 -29.35 -14.05 -0.52
C LYS A 142 -30.48 -14.76 -1.28
N LEU A 143 -30.14 -15.65 -2.22
CA LEU A 143 -31.12 -16.45 -2.95
C LEU A 143 -31.87 -17.43 -2.04
N GLN A 144 -31.15 -18.11 -1.15
CA GLN A 144 -31.76 -19.01 -0.16
C GLN A 144 -32.70 -18.26 0.79
N LEU A 145 -32.30 -17.08 1.26
CA LEU A 145 -33.15 -16.24 2.10
C LEU A 145 -34.44 -15.81 1.39
N ARG A 146 -34.35 -15.44 0.11
CA ARG A 146 -35.53 -15.11 -0.71
C ARG A 146 -36.47 -16.31 -0.86
N LYS A 147 -35.95 -17.50 -1.15
CA LYS A 147 -36.76 -18.74 -1.23
C LYS A 147 -37.47 -19.06 0.08
N LYS A 148 -36.76 -18.96 1.22
CA LYS A 148 -37.35 -19.15 2.55
C LYS A 148 -38.49 -18.18 2.82
N LYS A 149 -38.29 -16.88 2.53
CA LYS A 149 -39.35 -15.86 2.69
C LYS A 149 -40.57 -16.14 1.81
N ALA A 150 -40.36 -16.58 0.57
CA ALA A 150 -41.46 -16.94 -0.33
C ALA A 150 -42.23 -18.18 0.16
N ALA A 151 -41.54 -19.18 0.69
CA ALA A 151 -42.17 -20.37 1.27
C ALA A 151 -43.09 -20.00 2.45
N VAL A 152 -42.60 -19.17 3.39
CA VAL A 152 -43.39 -18.67 4.52
C VAL A 152 -44.63 -17.90 4.06
N PHE A 153 -44.50 -17.11 2.99
CA PHE A 153 -45.63 -16.39 2.41
C PHE A 153 -46.71 -17.36 1.89
N HIS A 154 -46.32 -18.37 1.10
CA HIS A 154 -47.26 -19.36 0.57
C HIS A 154 -47.88 -20.25 1.65
N GLU A 155 -47.13 -20.62 2.69
CA GLU A 155 -47.67 -21.36 3.85
C GLU A 155 -48.77 -20.55 4.56
N ARG A 156 -48.53 -19.25 4.79
CA ARG A 156 -49.51 -18.36 5.41
C ARG A 156 -50.75 -18.19 4.55
N GLU A 157 -50.58 -18.08 3.24
CA GLU A 157 -51.69 -17.97 2.29
C GLU A 157 -52.54 -19.26 2.27
N ASN A 158 -51.89 -20.43 2.26
CA ASN A 158 -52.57 -21.72 2.31
C ASN A 158 -53.31 -21.92 3.65
N ALA A 159 -52.72 -21.52 4.77
CA ALA A 159 -53.37 -21.56 6.08
C ALA A 159 -54.59 -20.62 6.15
N ALA A 160 -54.52 -19.44 5.55
CA ALA A 160 -55.67 -18.53 5.43
C ALA A 160 -56.81 -19.14 4.59
N LYS A 161 -56.47 -19.80 3.48
CA LYS A 161 -57.44 -20.52 2.64
C LYS A 161 -58.08 -21.73 3.33
N LEU A 162 -57.31 -22.46 4.15
CA LEU A 162 -57.82 -23.59 4.93
C LEU A 162 -58.77 -23.12 6.05
N SER A 163 -58.40 -22.06 6.77
CA SER A 163 -59.27 -21.50 7.83
C SER A 163 -60.55 -20.87 7.27
N SER A 164 -60.52 -20.23 6.10
CA SER A 164 -61.75 -19.73 5.46
C SER A 164 -62.71 -20.85 5.05
N ARG A 165 -62.18 -21.98 4.53
CA ARG A 165 -62.99 -23.18 4.24
C ARG A 165 -63.59 -23.82 5.49
N ALA A 166 -62.80 -23.93 6.56
CA ALA A 166 -63.31 -24.48 7.83
C ALA A 166 -64.48 -23.64 8.39
N ASN A 167 -64.41 -22.32 8.25
CA ASN A 167 -65.50 -21.43 8.66
C ASN A 167 -66.74 -21.59 7.77
N SER A 168 -66.58 -21.74 6.44
CA SER A 168 -67.73 -21.96 5.55
C SER A 168 -68.43 -23.29 5.80
N ASP A 169 -67.68 -24.34 6.11
CA ASP A 169 -68.25 -25.67 6.37
C ASP A 169 -69.04 -25.69 7.68
N TYR A 170 -68.56 -24.98 8.72
CA TYR A 170 -69.31 -24.83 9.97
C TYR A 170 -70.61 -24.03 9.79
N GLU A 171 -70.59 -22.95 9.00
CA GLU A 171 -71.81 -22.19 8.66
C GLU A 171 -72.80 -23.06 7.87
N ALA A 172 -72.34 -23.89 6.94
CA ALA A 172 -73.19 -24.81 6.19
C ALA A 172 -73.81 -25.92 7.07
N ILE A 173 -73.05 -26.46 8.02
CA ILE A 173 -73.55 -27.44 9.00
C ILE A 173 -74.57 -26.78 9.95
N SER A 174 -74.31 -25.55 10.39
CA SER A 174 -75.24 -24.79 11.24
C SER A 174 -76.58 -24.50 10.52
N MET A 175 -76.51 -24.06 9.26
CA MET A 175 -77.68 -23.78 8.40
C MET A 175 -78.57 -25.02 8.16
N SER A 176 -77.96 -26.19 7.96
CA SER A 176 -78.68 -27.45 7.73
C SER A 176 -79.33 -28.00 9.01
N ASN A 177 -78.68 -27.85 10.17
CA ASN A 177 -79.27 -28.21 11.46
C ASN A 177 -80.49 -27.34 11.82
N MET A 178 -80.53 -26.07 11.41
CA MET A 178 -81.69 -25.19 11.60
C MET A 178 -82.89 -25.58 10.71
N HIS A 179 -82.64 -26.03 9.48
CA HIS A 179 -83.70 -26.51 8.59
C HIS A 179 -84.29 -27.85 9.08
N GLY A 180 -83.46 -28.77 9.59
CA GLY A 180 -83.93 -30.04 10.14
C GLY A 180 -84.76 -29.93 11.43
N PHE A 181 -84.66 -28.82 12.16
CA PHE A 181 -85.51 -28.56 13.34
C PHE A 181 -86.90 -28.01 12.96
N CYS A 182 -87.01 -27.29 11.85
CA CYS A 182 -88.26 -26.72 11.38
C CYS A 182 -89.23 -27.81 10.87
N GLU A 183 -88.73 -28.81 10.14
CA GLU A 183 -89.56 -29.89 9.57
C GLU A 183 -90.16 -30.84 10.62
N LYS A 184 -89.56 -30.97 11.81
CA LYS A 184 -90.10 -31.82 12.89
C LYS A 184 -91.24 -31.14 13.68
N SER A 185 -91.41 -29.83 13.54
CA SER A 185 -92.46 -29.08 14.26
C SER A 185 -93.82 -29.12 13.56
N THR A 186 -93.88 -29.48 12.27
CA THR A 186 -95.12 -29.49 11.47
C THR A 186 -95.79 -30.87 11.37
N SER A 187 -95.13 -31.96 11.79
CA SER A 187 -95.68 -33.32 11.74
C SER A 187 -96.54 -33.72 12.96
N ALA A 188 -96.51 -32.95 14.07
CA ALA A 188 -97.23 -33.29 15.30
C ALA A 188 -98.72 -32.88 15.34
N LYS A 189 -99.32 -32.45 14.21
CA LYS A 189 -100.72 -31.93 14.19
C LYS A 189 -101.74 -32.79 13.42
N HIS A 190 -101.42 -34.02 13.02
CA HIS A 190 -102.38 -34.93 12.37
C HIS A 190 -102.55 -36.26 13.13
N HIS A 191 -103.08 -36.20 14.35
CA HIS A 191 -103.80 -37.32 14.97
C HIS A 191 -104.74 -36.79 16.05
N ASN A 192 -105.92 -36.30 15.64
CA ASN A 192 -107.11 -36.25 16.49
C ASN A 192 -108.34 -35.87 15.64
N LYS A 193 -108.93 -36.87 14.98
CA LYS A 193 -110.35 -37.21 15.00
C LYS A 193 -110.64 -38.28 13.94
#